data_AF-A0A9E5G643-F1
#
_entry.id   AF-A0A9E5G643-F1
#
_cell.length_a   1.000
_cell.length_b   1.000
_cell.length_c   1.000
_cell.angle_alpha   90.00
_cell.angle_beta   90.00
_cell.angle_gamma   90.00
#
_symmetry.space_group_name_H-M   'P 1'
#
loop_
_entity.id
_entity.type
_entity.pdbx_description
1 polymer ?
#
loop_
_entity_poly.entity_id
_entity_poly.type
_entity_poly.pdbx_seq_one_letter_code
_entity_poly.pdbx_strand_id
1 'polypeptide(L)'
;MAKLTRVHQKQFGVNAGASDVGVFGSLAAASPQYSKDPETIQGLAAFLTGWAAETIANNRPALEDFNALDFLSFYQLCYLFQSGVPEWSAETTYYEN
;
A
#
# COMPACT_ATOMS: atom_id res chain seq x y z
N MET A 1 -22.25 5.73 -21.54
CA MET A 1 -22.39 4.55 -20.65
C MET A 1 -23.01 5.00 -19.35
N ALA A 2 -23.89 4.18 -18.75
CA ALA A 2 -24.39 4.44 -17.40
C ALA A 2 -23.24 4.28 -16.39
N LYS A 3 -23.23 5.12 -15.35
CA LYS A 3 -22.26 4.99 -14.25
C LYS A 3 -22.59 3.75 -13.41
N LEU A 4 -21.58 3.16 -12.78
CA LEU A 4 -21.76 2.13 -11.78
C LEU A 4 -22.48 2.71 -10.54
N THR A 5 -23.30 1.89 -9.87
CA THR A 5 -23.96 2.26 -8.61
C THR A 5 -22.91 2.38 -7.50
N ARG A 6 -22.93 3.49 -6.75
CA ARG A 6 -22.00 3.69 -5.62
C ARG A 6 -22.28 2.69 -4.51
N VAL A 7 -21.22 2.02 -4.05
CA VAL A 7 -21.23 1.16 -2.86
C VAL A 7 -20.23 1.69 -1.84
N HIS A 8 -20.46 1.41 -0.56
CA HIS A 8 -19.53 1.80 0.50
C HIS A 8 -18.25 0.95 0.41
N GLN A 9 -17.12 1.60 0.13
CA GLN A 9 -15.81 0.98 0.12
C GLN A 9 -15.29 0.86 1.55
N LYS A 10 -15.18 -0.38 2.05
CA LYS A 10 -14.55 -0.65 3.35
C LYS A 10 -13.03 -0.56 3.21
N GLN A 11 -12.32 -0.11 4.25
CA GLN A 11 -10.86 -0.13 4.28
C GLN A 11 -10.36 -1.55 4.57
N PHE A 12 -9.64 -2.13 3.62
CA PHE A 12 -9.01 -3.45 3.77
C PHE A 12 -7.89 -3.39 4.83
N GLY A 13 -7.72 -4.47 5.61
CA GLY A 13 -6.66 -4.56 6.61
C GLY A 13 -6.80 -3.65 7.85
N VAL A 14 -7.90 -2.87 7.99
CA VAL A 14 -8.11 -1.97 9.14
C VAL A 14 -8.00 -2.69 10.49
N ASN A 15 -8.45 -3.95 10.55
CA ASN A 15 -8.40 -4.80 11.75
C ASN A 15 -7.27 -5.84 11.74
N ALA A 16 -6.32 -5.75 10.80
CA ALA A 16 -5.18 -6.67 10.76
C ALA A 16 -4.36 -6.61 12.07
N GLY A 17 -3.70 -7.68 12.47
CA GLY A 17 -2.80 -7.69 13.64
C GLY A 17 -1.63 -6.73 13.46
N ALA A 18 -0.95 -6.40 14.57
CA ALA A 18 0.19 -5.49 14.55
C ALA A 18 1.37 -6.00 13.71
N SER A 19 1.44 -7.31 13.47
CA SER A 19 2.48 -7.98 12.67
C SER A 19 1.96 -8.52 11.34
N ASP A 20 0.72 -8.21 10.95
CA ASP A 20 0.11 -8.71 9.73
C ASP A 20 0.24 -7.71 8.56
N VAL A 21 0.75 -6.51 8.83
CA VAL A 21 0.97 -5.44 7.84
C VAL A 21 2.45 -5.05 7.89
N GLY A 22 3.19 -5.49 6.88
CA GLY A 22 4.63 -5.26 6.77
C GLY A 22 4.95 -3.84 6.34
N VAL A 23 6.17 -3.39 6.64
CA VAL A 23 6.80 -2.33 5.86
C VAL A 23 7.39 -3.00 4.61
N PHE A 24 6.96 -2.54 3.44
CA PHE A 24 7.31 -3.16 2.16
C PHE A 24 8.83 -3.21 1.98
N GLY A 25 9.43 -4.39 1.86
CA GLY A 25 10.89 -4.53 1.75
C GLY A 25 11.62 -4.88 3.02
N SER A 26 10.95 -4.81 4.16
CA SER A 26 11.62 -5.01 5.45
C SER A 26 12.09 -6.46 5.63
N LEU A 27 11.31 -7.44 5.16
CA LEU A 27 11.71 -8.85 5.22
C LEU A 27 12.87 -9.14 4.27
N ALA A 28 12.84 -8.63 3.04
CA ALA A 28 13.93 -8.78 2.07
C ALA A 28 15.23 -8.12 2.54
N ALA A 29 15.13 -7.04 3.32
CA ALA A 29 16.26 -6.39 3.99
C ALA A 29 16.76 -7.12 5.25
N ALA A 30 16.22 -8.32 5.57
CA ALA A 30 16.52 -9.08 6.79
C ALA A 30 16.28 -8.30 8.10
N SER A 31 15.41 -7.30 8.07
CA SER A 31 14.99 -6.50 9.23
C SER A 31 13.47 -6.30 9.17
N PRO A 32 12.67 -7.34 9.53
CA PRO A 32 11.23 -7.27 9.43
C PRO A 32 10.68 -6.11 10.29
N GLN A 33 9.83 -5.30 9.68
CA GLN A 33 9.16 -4.17 10.32
C GLN A 33 7.68 -4.25 9.96
N TYR A 34 6.83 -3.74 10.85
CA TYR A 34 5.39 -3.77 10.66
C TYR A 34 4.80 -2.40 11.00
N SER A 35 3.86 -1.94 10.19
CA SER A 35 3.19 -0.66 10.41
C SER A 35 1.84 -0.62 9.71
N LYS A 36 0.92 0.17 10.27
CA LYS A 36 -0.34 0.57 9.62
C LYS A 36 -0.34 2.04 9.19
N ASP A 37 0.79 2.71 9.34
CA ASP A 37 0.97 4.07 8.86
C ASP A 37 1.33 4.05 7.36
N PRO A 38 0.51 4.66 6.48
CA PRO A 38 0.77 4.71 5.04
C PRO A 38 2.13 5.26 4.66
N GLU A 39 2.67 6.24 5.40
CA GLU A 39 3.99 6.82 5.14
C GLU A 39 5.09 5.80 5.47
N THR A 40 5.00 5.17 6.65
CA THR A 40 5.95 4.15 7.07
C THR A 40 5.96 2.92 6.15
N ILE A 41 4.78 2.44 5.71
CA ILE A 41 4.65 1.24 4.84
C ILE A 41 5.49 1.37 3.57
N GLN A 42 5.52 2.57 2.97
CA GLN A 42 6.21 2.85 1.70
C GLN A 42 7.59 3.50 1.87
N GLY A 43 8.11 3.55 3.11
CA GLY A 43 9.31 4.32 3.45
C GLY A 43 10.64 3.73 2.96
N LEU A 44 10.67 2.44 2.57
CA LEU A 44 11.88 1.80 2.06
C LEU A 44 12.02 1.98 0.55
N ALA A 45 13.26 2.10 0.06
CA ALA A 45 13.56 2.23 -1.37
C ALA A 45 13.07 1.03 -2.21
N ALA A 46 12.87 -0.13 -1.56
CA ALA A 46 12.27 -1.31 -2.17
C ALA A 46 10.88 -1.02 -2.77
N PHE A 47 10.10 -0.12 -2.15
CA PHE A 47 8.77 0.27 -2.64
C PHE A 47 8.82 0.85 -4.06
N LEU A 48 9.87 1.63 -4.39
CA LEU A 48 10.06 2.20 -5.72
C LEU A 48 10.47 1.16 -6.77
N THR A 49 11.10 0.06 -6.34
CA THR A 49 11.50 -1.05 -7.20
C THR A 49 10.36 -2.07 -7.39
N GLY A 50 9.36 -2.03 -6.51
CA GLY A 50 8.23 -2.95 -6.51
C GLY A 50 8.64 -4.38 -6.16
N TRP A 51 7.84 -5.34 -6.61
CA TRP A 51 7.97 -6.75 -6.23
C TRP A 51 9.32 -7.40 -6.52
N ALA A 52 10.09 -6.88 -7.48
CA ALA A 52 11.42 -7.38 -7.77
C ALA A 52 12.41 -7.16 -6.60
N ALA A 53 12.19 -6.14 -5.76
CA ALA A 53 12.99 -5.93 -4.56
C ALA A 53 12.62 -6.89 -3.42
N GLU A 54 11.39 -7.41 -3.41
CA GLU A 54 10.88 -8.33 -2.38
C GLU A 54 11.20 -9.80 -2.66
N THR A 55 11.56 -10.15 -3.89
CA THR A 55 11.79 -11.55 -4.25
C THR A 55 13.07 -12.09 -3.62
N ILE A 56 12.95 -12.67 -2.42
CA ILE A 56 14.02 -13.42 -1.76
C ILE A 56 14.12 -14.80 -2.42
N ALA A 57 15.25 -15.10 -3.05
CA ALA A 57 15.55 -16.43 -3.62
C ALA A 57 14.47 -16.98 -4.59
N ASN A 58 13.83 -16.11 -5.38
CA ASN A 58 12.70 -16.43 -6.28
C ASN A 58 11.45 -16.99 -5.57
N ASN A 59 11.32 -16.79 -4.26
CA ASN A 59 10.10 -17.12 -3.54
C ASN A 59 9.01 -16.05 -3.76
N ARG A 60 7.78 -16.42 -3.39
CA ARG A 60 6.65 -15.49 -3.35
C ARG A 60 6.95 -14.37 -2.33
N PRO A 61 6.52 -13.13 -2.59
CA PRO A 61 6.62 -12.03 -1.61
C PRO A 61 5.90 -12.39 -0.30
N ALA A 62 6.29 -11.73 0.79
CA ALA A 62 5.71 -11.94 2.11
C ALA A 62 4.21 -11.61 2.12
N LEU A 63 3.43 -12.36 2.90
CA LEU A 63 1.98 -12.10 3.02
C LEU A 63 1.73 -10.72 3.63
N GLU A 64 2.61 -10.31 4.54
CA GLU A 64 2.58 -9.05 5.25
C GLU A 64 2.79 -7.87 4.30
N ASP A 65 3.62 -8.02 3.26
CA ASP A 65 3.83 -7.01 2.22
C ASP A 65 2.63 -6.92 1.26
N PHE A 66 1.97 -8.05 0.97
CA PHE A 66 0.68 -8.03 0.24
C PHE A 66 -0.39 -7.27 1.03
N ASN A 67 -0.55 -7.59 2.31
CA ASN A 67 -1.48 -6.87 3.18
C ASN A 67 -1.15 -5.38 3.26
N ALA A 68 0.14 -5.02 3.26
CA ALA A 68 0.59 -3.63 3.29
C ALA A 68 0.18 -2.85 2.03
N LEU A 69 0.41 -3.41 0.84
CA LEU A 69 -0.01 -2.76 -0.40
C LEU A 69 -1.53 -2.64 -0.51
N ASP A 70 -2.28 -3.68 -0.14
CA ASP A 70 -3.74 -3.64 -0.18
C ASP A 70 -4.29 -2.64 0.85
N PHE A 71 -3.72 -2.62 2.07
CA PHE A 71 -4.07 -1.63 3.08
C PHE A 71 -3.82 -0.21 2.58
N LEU A 72 -2.64 0.08 2.02
CA LEU A 72 -2.27 1.39 1.49
C LEU A 72 -3.21 1.83 0.36
N SER A 73 -3.50 0.92 -0.58
CA SER A 73 -4.37 1.21 -1.72
C SER A 73 -5.79 1.53 -1.27
N PHE A 74 -6.35 0.73 -0.36
CA PHE A 74 -7.69 0.94 0.16
C PHE A 74 -7.78 2.17 1.07
N TYR A 75 -6.71 2.48 1.82
CA TYR A 75 -6.60 3.73 2.56
C TYR A 75 -6.73 4.94 1.62
N GLN A 76 -5.97 4.96 0.52
CA GLN A 76 -6.02 6.06 -0.44
C GLN A 76 -7.40 6.18 -1.10
N LEU A 77 -8.04 5.07 -1.44
CA LEU A 77 -9.42 5.06 -1.95
C LEU A 77 -10.42 5.62 -0.94
N CYS A 78 -10.36 5.16 0.32
CA CYS A 78 -11.23 5.67 1.38
C CYS A 78 -11.03 7.17 1.62
N TYR A 79 -9.78 7.64 1.58
CA TYR A 79 -9.44 9.07 1.65
C TYR A 79 -10.09 9.85 0.50
N LEU A 80 -9.92 9.42 -0.76
CA LEU A 80 -10.53 10.09 -1.92
C LEU A 80 -12.07 10.11 -1.84
N PHE A 81 -12.68 9.05 -1.31
CA PHE A 81 -14.13 8.96 -1.15
C PHE A 81 -14.69 9.77 0.03
N GLN A 82 -13.83 10.22 0.96
CA GLN A 82 -14.23 11.04 2.10
C GLN A 82 -14.71 12.42 1.65
N SER A 83 -13.95 13.09 0.79
CA SER A 83 -14.31 14.39 0.20
C SER A 83 -15.07 14.24 -1.13
N GLY A 84 -14.86 13.13 -1.85
CA GLY A 84 -15.43 12.88 -3.16
C GLY A 84 -14.74 13.66 -4.30
N VAL A 85 -13.62 14.32 -4.01
CA VAL A 85 -12.84 15.10 -4.99
C VAL A 85 -11.36 14.74 -4.83
N PRO A 86 -10.70 14.20 -5.87
CA PRO A 86 -9.26 14.00 -5.85
C PRO A 86 -8.50 15.33 -5.76
N GLU A 87 -7.47 15.35 -4.92
CA GLU A 87 -6.62 16.52 -4.69
C GLU A 87 -5.26 16.34 -5.38
N TRP A 88 -4.75 17.42 -5.98
CA TRP A 88 -3.39 17.44 -6.52
C TRP A 88 -2.38 17.67 -5.40
N SER A 89 -1.27 16.94 -5.43
CA SER A 89 -0.16 17.11 -4.49
C SER A 89 1.07 17.69 -5.20
N ALA A 90 1.60 18.80 -4.68
CA ALA A 90 2.82 19.43 -5.17
C ALA A 90 4.07 18.58 -4.95
N GLU A 91 4.01 17.66 -3.98
CA GLU A 91 5.12 16.78 -3.61
C GLU A 91 5.18 15.53 -4.48
N THR A 92 4.10 15.24 -5.23
CA THR A 92 4.03 14.06 -6.10
C THR A 92 4.60 14.36 -7.48
N THR A 93 5.60 13.59 -7.89
CA THR A 93 6.01 13.54 -9.30
C THR A 93 5.05 12.63 -10.06
N TYR A 94 4.32 13.20 -11.02
CA TYR A 94 3.42 12.47 -11.89
C TYR A 94 4.18 12.04 -13.15
N TYR A 95 4.45 10.73 -13.29
CA TYR A 95 5.16 10.19 -14.43
C TYR A 95 4.26 10.15 -15.68
N GLU A 96 4.77 10.68 -16.79
CA GLU A 96 4.17 10.48 -18.12
C GLU A 96 4.66 9.15 -18.73
N ASN A 97 3.88 8.58 -19.64
CA ASN A 97 4.20 7.30 -20.31
C ASN A 97 5.42 7.39 -21.22
#